data_AF-A0A1L4A257-F1
#
_entry.id   AF-A0A1L4A257-F1
#
_cell.length_a   1.000
_cell.length_b   1.000
_cell.length_c   1.000
_cell.angle_alpha   90.00
_cell.angle_beta   90.00
_cell.angle_gamma   90.00
#
_symmetry.space_group_name_H-M   'P 1'
#
loop_
_entity.id
_entity.type
_entity.pdbx_description
1 polymer ?
#
loop_
_entity_poly.entity_id
_entity_poly.type
_entity_poly.pdbx_seq_one_letter_code
_entity_poly.pdbx_strand_id
1 'polypeptide(L)'
;LSVTSPYNADFDGDEMNLHVPQSEETRAEVKELCLVPLNIVSPQKNSPLMGIVQDSLAGCYKLCRRDVFLTKEEVMNLMLWVPGWDGVIPQPAIFKPRPRWTGKQMISMVIPPFVSIQAGSDSYASLLKDDAMLIQGGELIYGLLKKKFVGAQSGGIIHICYNEVGPSAAMTFLNSVQQVVTYWLLHNGHSIGIGDTIPDKATIEKIQMDINREKKLVDEITEKATNNTLEAEPGMSVRATFEHHVGMYLNRARDRAGTTTQNSLKDSNNAVTMASSGSKGSSINISQMSALVGQQMVEGKRIPFGFNYRTLPHFTKDDYSPEARGFVENSYLRGLTPSE
;
A
#
# COMPACT_ATOMS: atom_id res chain seq x y z
N LEU A 1 13.25 12.91 0.16
CA LEU A 1 11.80 12.61 0.21
C LEU A 1 11.34 12.06 1.56
N SER A 2 12.12 11.23 2.24
CA SER A 2 11.72 10.58 3.51
C SER A 2 11.33 11.49 4.69
N VAL A 3 11.65 12.79 4.64
CA VAL A 3 11.30 13.77 5.67
C VAL A 3 9.90 14.39 5.48
N THR A 4 9.21 14.12 4.37
CA THR A 4 7.84 14.64 4.16
C THR A 4 6.85 14.10 5.18
N SER A 5 7.03 12.83 5.60
CA SER A 5 6.15 12.17 6.58
C SER A 5 6.09 12.86 7.94
N PRO A 6 7.20 13.19 8.62
CA PRO A 6 7.13 13.91 9.90
C PRO A 6 6.63 15.36 9.78
N TYR A 7 6.83 16.03 8.64
CA TYR A 7 6.28 17.37 8.41
C TYR A 7 4.81 17.35 7.97
N ASN A 8 4.28 16.18 7.61
CA ASN A 8 2.95 16.03 7.02
C ASN A 8 2.72 17.02 5.86
N ALA A 9 3.76 17.20 5.05
CA ALA A 9 3.76 18.10 3.91
C ALA A 9 3.81 17.29 2.62
N ASP A 10 3.27 17.87 1.56
CA ASP A 10 3.50 17.42 0.20
C ASP A 10 4.07 18.57 -0.67
N PHE A 11 3.92 18.47 -1.98
CA PHE A 11 4.52 19.41 -2.93
C PHE A 11 3.47 20.00 -3.88
N ASP A 12 2.21 20.11 -3.44
CA ASP A 12 1.12 20.69 -4.22
C ASP A 12 0.92 22.21 -4.03
N GLY A 13 1.76 22.83 -3.18
CA GLY A 13 1.72 24.26 -2.88
C GLY A 13 2.07 24.62 -1.44
N ASP A 14 2.40 23.63 -0.60
CA ASP A 14 2.80 23.83 0.80
C ASP A 14 3.95 24.83 0.98
N GLU A 15 3.82 25.69 1.98
CA GLU A 15 4.83 26.65 2.40
C GLU A 15 5.45 26.24 3.74
N MET A 16 6.78 26.38 3.87
CA MET A 16 7.50 26.08 5.11
C MET A 16 8.36 27.27 5.54
N ASN A 17 8.32 27.60 6.83
CA ASN A 17 9.13 28.67 7.40
C ASN A 17 10.54 28.18 7.74
N LEU A 18 11.55 29.03 7.49
CA LEU A 18 12.93 28.78 7.87
C LEU A 18 13.38 29.82 8.90
N HIS A 19 13.91 29.35 10.02
CA HIS A 19 14.45 30.18 11.09
C HIS A 19 15.96 29.97 11.22
N VAL A 20 16.73 31.06 11.24
CA VAL A 20 18.21 31.01 11.34
C VAL A 20 18.65 31.36 12.76
N PRO A 21 19.30 30.43 13.50
CA PRO A 21 19.82 30.71 14.84
C PRO A 21 20.95 31.75 14.76
N GLN A 22 20.93 32.75 15.65
CA GLN A 22 21.88 33.87 15.62
C GLN A 22 23.05 33.72 16.60
N SER A 23 22.86 33.01 17.72
CA SER A 23 23.91 32.77 18.71
C SER A 23 24.57 31.40 18.49
N GLU A 24 25.83 31.29 18.91
CA GLU A 24 26.56 30.02 18.89
C GLU A 24 25.93 28.97 19.81
N GLU A 25 25.39 29.39 20.96
CA GLU A 25 24.68 28.52 21.90
C GLU A 25 23.42 27.92 21.26
N THR A 26 22.57 28.74 20.63
CA THR A 26 21.36 28.24 19.94
C THR A 26 21.73 27.41 18.71
N ARG A 27 22.83 27.74 18.01
CA ARG A 27 23.32 26.92 16.91
C ARG A 27 23.73 25.52 17.39
N ALA A 28 24.40 25.43 18.53
CA ALA A 28 24.77 24.17 19.15
C ALA A 28 23.52 23.39 19.59
N GLU A 29 22.56 24.05 20.23
CA GLU A 29 21.30 23.43 20.67
C GLU A 29 20.52 22.80 19.50
N VAL A 30 20.31 23.56 18.42
CA VAL A 30 19.60 23.06 17.23
C VAL A 30 20.35 21.87 16.60
N LYS A 31 21.69 21.91 16.59
CA LYS A 31 22.52 20.86 16.03
C LYS A 31 22.53 19.57 16.86
N GLU A 32 22.58 19.69 18.18
CA GLU A 32 22.71 18.53 19.07
C GLU A 32 21.37 17.95 19.53
N LEU A 33 20.25 18.69 19.41
CA LEU A 33 18.92 18.22 19.82
C LEU A 33 17.92 18.12 18.65
N CYS A 34 17.88 19.13 17.78
CA CYS A 34 16.81 19.30 16.80
C CYS A 34 17.17 18.80 15.40
N LEU A 35 18.37 18.26 15.20
CA LEU A 35 18.80 17.80 13.89
C LEU A 35 17.93 16.63 13.40
N VAL A 36 17.58 16.64 12.12
CA VAL A 36 16.69 15.64 11.49
C VAL A 36 17.13 14.19 11.76
N PRO A 37 18.42 13.80 11.64
CA PRO A 37 18.85 12.43 11.93
C PRO A 37 18.54 12.01 13.36
N LEU A 38 18.69 12.90 14.35
CA LEU A 38 18.41 12.61 15.77
C LEU A 38 16.91 12.37 16.03
N ASN A 39 16.06 12.81 15.11
CA ASN A 39 14.61 12.73 15.19
C ASN A 39 14.02 11.68 14.22
N ILE A 40 14.85 10.76 13.69
CA ILE A 40 14.38 9.65 12.85
C ILE A 40 13.46 8.73 13.65
N VAL A 41 13.80 8.42 14.90
CA VAL A 41 13.00 7.58 15.82
C VAL A 41 12.34 8.47 16.85
N SER A 42 11.01 8.35 16.99
CA SER A 42 10.25 9.16 17.94
C SER A 42 9.90 8.37 19.21
N PRO A 43 10.01 9.00 20.40
CA PRO A 43 9.58 8.39 21.65
C PRO A 43 8.04 8.22 21.73
N GLN A 44 7.26 8.87 20.86
CA GLN A 44 5.79 8.76 20.89
C GLN A 44 5.31 7.30 20.67
N LYS A 45 5.99 6.57 19.79
CA LYS A 45 5.64 5.19 19.41
C LYS A 45 6.82 4.23 19.50
N ASN A 46 7.97 4.69 20.03
CA ASN A 46 9.24 3.94 20.04
C ASN A 46 9.56 3.31 18.67
N SER A 47 9.34 4.07 17.60
CA SER A 47 9.51 3.61 16.22
C SER A 47 9.91 4.75 15.28
N PRO A 48 10.48 4.43 14.10
CA PRO A 48 10.86 5.44 13.13
C PRO A 48 9.65 6.26 12.64
N LEU A 49 9.82 7.58 12.48
CA LEU A 49 8.88 8.47 11.79
C LEU A 49 9.23 8.61 10.29
N MET A 50 10.50 8.45 9.96
CA MET A 50 11.02 8.59 8.60
C MET A 50 11.25 7.21 7.98
N GLY A 51 10.92 7.09 6.70
CA GLY A 51 11.03 5.83 5.96
C GLY A 51 11.19 6.04 4.47
N ILE A 52 11.48 4.96 3.74
CA ILE A 52 11.43 4.97 2.28
C ILE A 52 9.96 5.05 1.84
N VAL A 53 9.64 6.01 0.98
CA VAL A 53 8.28 6.33 0.55
C VAL A 53 8.22 6.51 -0.97
N GLN A 54 7.00 6.52 -1.53
CA GLN A 54 6.72 6.83 -2.94
C GLN A 54 7.57 5.99 -3.92
N ASP A 55 8.23 6.62 -4.87
CA ASP A 55 8.94 5.99 -5.98
C ASP A 55 10.09 5.11 -5.50
N SER A 56 10.83 5.55 -4.49
CA SER A 56 11.90 4.73 -3.91
C SER A 56 11.34 3.46 -3.27
N LEU A 57 10.14 3.50 -2.70
CA LEU A 57 9.50 2.32 -2.11
C LEU A 57 8.99 1.35 -3.20
N ALA A 58 8.33 1.87 -4.23
CA ALA A 58 7.91 1.07 -5.39
C ALA A 58 9.12 0.47 -6.12
N GLY A 59 10.18 1.26 -6.28
CA GLY A 59 11.43 0.86 -6.89
C GLY A 59 12.16 -0.22 -6.10
N CYS A 60 12.21 -0.13 -4.76
CA CYS A 60 12.77 -1.19 -3.91
C CYS A 60 12.06 -2.52 -4.15
N TYR A 61 10.74 -2.48 -4.12
CA TYR A 61 9.92 -3.67 -4.32
C TYR A 61 10.13 -4.28 -5.70
N LYS A 62 10.15 -3.46 -6.76
CA LYS A 62 10.41 -3.92 -8.14
C LYS A 62 11.81 -4.48 -8.29
N LEU A 63 12.83 -3.77 -7.80
CA LEU A 63 14.24 -4.18 -7.90
C LEU A 63 14.48 -5.51 -7.17
N CYS A 64 13.82 -5.75 -6.04
CA CYS A 64 13.94 -7.01 -5.30
C CYS A 64 13.24 -8.22 -5.95
N ARG A 65 12.48 -8.08 -7.05
CA ARG A 65 11.82 -9.24 -7.67
C ARG A 65 12.85 -10.23 -8.25
N ARG A 66 12.50 -11.52 -8.29
CA ARG A 66 13.39 -12.61 -8.76
C ARG A 66 13.69 -12.56 -10.26
N ASP A 67 12.79 -11.97 -11.03
CA ASP A 67 12.88 -11.81 -12.47
C ASP A 67 13.77 -10.62 -12.88
N VAL A 68 14.27 -9.83 -11.93
CA VAL A 68 15.15 -8.70 -12.20
C VAL A 68 16.62 -9.13 -12.20
N PHE A 69 17.19 -9.14 -13.40
CA PHE A 69 18.61 -9.39 -13.64
C PHE A 69 19.27 -8.18 -14.28
N LEU A 70 20.46 -7.84 -13.79
CA LEU A 70 21.24 -6.72 -14.25
C LEU A 70 22.49 -7.19 -15.00
N THR A 71 22.83 -6.43 -16.02
CA THR A 71 24.06 -6.58 -16.79
C THR A 71 25.24 -5.95 -16.05
N LYS A 72 26.47 -6.35 -16.41
CA LYS A 72 27.69 -5.80 -15.79
C LYS A 72 27.77 -4.27 -15.93
N GLU A 73 27.34 -3.71 -17.06
CA GLU A 73 27.37 -2.28 -17.35
C GLU A 73 26.40 -1.50 -16.44
N GLU A 74 25.16 -2.00 -16.30
CA GLU A 74 24.17 -1.41 -15.38
C GLU A 74 24.64 -1.48 -13.92
N VAL A 75 25.23 -2.61 -13.53
CA VAL A 75 25.78 -2.83 -12.19
C VAL A 75 26.92 -1.85 -11.89
N MET A 76 27.84 -1.65 -12.83
CA MET A 76 28.94 -0.69 -12.70
C MET A 76 28.42 0.73 -12.49
N ASN A 77 27.41 1.14 -13.26
CA ASN A 77 26.82 2.46 -13.11
C ASN A 77 26.06 2.61 -11.78
N LEU A 78 25.33 1.58 -11.35
CA LEU A 78 24.62 1.57 -10.07
C LEU A 78 25.58 1.67 -8.86
N MET A 79 26.74 1.01 -8.92
CA MET A 79 27.72 1.01 -7.83
C MET A 79 28.31 2.38 -7.54
N LEU A 80 28.40 3.25 -8.54
CA LEU A 80 28.86 4.63 -8.36
C LEU A 80 27.95 5.44 -7.41
N TRP A 81 26.71 5.00 -7.25
CA TRP A 81 25.73 5.62 -6.35
C TRP A 81 25.69 4.99 -4.96
N VAL A 82 26.41 3.89 -4.72
CA VAL A 82 26.51 3.27 -3.40
C VAL A 82 27.52 4.05 -2.57
N PRO A 83 27.11 4.75 -1.50
CA PRO A 83 28.05 5.52 -0.70
C PRO A 83 28.95 4.58 0.12
N GLY A 84 30.25 4.88 0.15
CA GLY A 84 31.23 4.06 0.86
C GLY A 84 31.57 2.73 0.17
N TRP A 85 31.28 2.61 -1.14
CA TRP A 85 31.69 1.44 -1.93
C TRP A 85 33.22 1.25 -1.90
N ASP A 86 33.64 0.02 -1.67
CA ASP A 86 35.04 -0.41 -1.52
C ASP A 86 35.79 -0.55 -2.86
N GLY A 87 35.12 -0.29 -3.99
CA GLY A 87 35.67 -0.44 -5.32
C GLY A 87 35.63 -1.88 -5.86
N VAL A 88 35.08 -2.83 -5.09
CA VAL A 88 35.01 -4.24 -5.48
C VAL A 88 33.64 -4.55 -6.05
N ILE A 89 33.62 -5.10 -7.26
CA ILE A 89 32.38 -5.56 -7.87
C ILE A 89 32.05 -6.94 -7.27
N PRO A 90 30.89 -7.13 -6.61
CA PRO A 90 30.42 -8.42 -6.10
C PRO A 90 30.35 -9.46 -7.22
N GLN A 91 30.46 -10.72 -6.83
CA GLN A 91 30.34 -11.82 -7.79
C GLN A 91 28.91 -11.91 -8.33
N PRO A 92 28.74 -12.20 -9.63
CA PRO A 92 27.42 -12.36 -10.23
C PRO A 92 26.72 -13.58 -9.65
N ALA A 93 25.41 -13.47 -9.39
CA ALA A 93 24.58 -14.62 -8.97
C ALA A 93 24.54 -15.72 -10.04
N ILE A 94 24.64 -15.35 -11.33
CA ILE A 94 24.62 -16.29 -12.45
C ILE A 94 25.90 -16.08 -13.27
N PHE A 95 26.70 -17.14 -13.44
CA PHE A 95 27.96 -17.08 -14.19
C PHE A 95 27.82 -17.41 -15.69
N LYS A 96 26.94 -18.36 -16.03
CA LYS A 96 26.74 -18.84 -17.41
C LYS A 96 25.26 -18.71 -17.80
N PRO A 97 24.92 -18.40 -19.07
CA PRO A 97 25.82 -18.20 -20.22
C PRO A 97 26.51 -16.83 -20.23
N ARG A 98 25.96 -15.85 -19.50
CA ARG A 98 26.54 -14.52 -19.31
C ARG A 98 26.43 -14.13 -17.84
N PRO A 99 27.38 -13.35 -17.30
CA PRO A 99 27.32 -12.89 -15.93
C PRO A 99 26.09 -11.98 -15.72
N ARG A 100 25.27 -12.32 -14.72
CA ARG A 100 24.10 -11.54 -14.30
C ARG A 100 24.08 -11.40 -12.78
N TRP A 101 23.71 -10.21 -12.35
CA TRP A 101 23.48 -9.86 -10.94
C TRP A 101 21.98 -9.76 -10.68
N THR A 102 21.54 -10.02 -9.46
CA THR A 102 20.15 -9.81 -9.07
C THR A 102 19.96 -8.44 -8.45
N GLY A 103 18.75 -7.89 -8.52
CA GLY A 103 18.47 -6.63 -7.80
C GLY A 103 18.57 -6.77 -6.27
N LYS A 104 18.33 -7.97 -5.72
CA LYS A 104 18.57 -8.28 -4.30
C LYS A 104 20.05 -8.11 -3.91
N GLN A 105 20.98 -8.57 -4.75
CA GLN A 105 22.41 -8.35 -4.54
C GLN A 105 22.75 -6.85 -4.52
N MET A 106 22.15 -6.07 -5.43
CA MET A 106 22.42 -4.64 -5.50
C MET A 106 21.93 -3.87 -4.27
N ILE A 107 20.73 -4.20 -3.80
CA ILE A 107 20.18 -3.62 -2.56
C ILE A 107 20.98 -4.07 -1.33
N SER A 108 21.50 -5.29 -1.32
CA SER A 108 22.30 -5.81 -0.20
C SER A 108 23.57 -4.98 0.05
N MET A 109 24.17 -4.39 -0.99
CA MET A 109 25.33 -3.51 -0.82
C MET A 109 25.03 -2.23 -0.03
N VAL A 110 23.75 -1.85 0.05
CA VAL A 110 23.29 -0.67 0.78
C VAL A 110 22.92 -1.02 2.22
N ILE A 111 22.55 -2.28 2.49
CA ILE A 111 22.14 -2.71 3.82
C ILE A 111 23.40 -2.91 4.67
N PRO A 112 23.49 -2.29 5.86
CA PRO A 112 24.66 -2.48 6.72
C PRO A 112 24.84 -3.93 7.19
N PRO A 113 26.09 -4.41 7.37
CA PRO A 113 26.40 -5.81 7.62
C PRO A 113 25.89 -6.36 8.96
N PHE A 114 25.54 -5.49 9.92
CA PHE A 114 24.98 -5.92 11.20
C PHE A 114 23.48 -6.22 11.14
N VAL A 115 22.77 -5.75 10.10
CA VAL A 115 21.32 -5.92 10.00
C VAL A 115 21.00 -7.39 9.73
N SER A 116 20.20 -7.98 10.61
CA SER A 116 19.62 -9.31 10.43
C SER A 116 18.14 -9.29 10.78
N ILE A 117 17.29 -9.72 9.85
CA ILE A 117 15.83 -9.72 10.00
C ILE A 117 15.27 -11.00 9.40
N GLN A 118 14.46 -11.72 10.17
CA GLN A 118 13.67 -12.84 9.68
C GLN A 118 12.19 -12.51 9.85
N ALA A 119 11.42 -12.64 8.77
CA ALA A 119 9.99 -12.37 8.78
C ALA A 119 9.23 -13.36 7.90
N GLY A 120 8.20 -13.99 8.48
CA GLY A 120 7.37 -15.00 7.80
C GLY A 120 7.70 -16.42 8.23
N SER A 121 6.89 -17.39 7.77
CA SER A 121 7.19 -18.80 7.96
C SER A 121 8.12 -19.30 6.86
N ASP A 122 9.15 -20.07 7.22
CA ASP A 122 10.06 -20.73 6.28
C ASP A 122 9.43 -21.98 5.65
N SER A 123 8.13 -21.93 5.39
CA SER A 123 7.42 -22.96 4.65
C SER A 123 7.85 -22.89 3.17
N TYR A 124 8.03 -24.04 2.54
CA TYR A 124 8.42 -24.13 1.12
C TYR A 124 7.50 -23.32 0.19
N ALA A 125 6.20 -23.29 0.48
CA ALA A 125 5.23 -22.48 -0.26
C ALA A 125 5.49 -20.97 -0.16
N SER A 126 5.88 -20.47 1.02
CA SER A 126 6.23 -19.07 1.26
C SER A 126 7.52 -18.69 0.54
N LEU A 127 8.48 -19.62 0.48
CA LEU A 127 9.73 -19.44 -0.26
C LEU A 127 9.50 -19.44 -1.78
N LEU A 128 8.52 -20.18 -2.30
CA LEU A 128 8.23 -20.13 -3.74
C LEU A 128 7.70 -18.76 -4.18
N LYS A 129 6.85 -18.14 -3.35
CA LYS A 129 6.20 -16.86 -3.63
C LYS A 129 7.01 -15.63 -3.21
N ASP A 130 8.17 -15.82 -2.57
CA ASP A 130 8.99 -14.74 -2.03
C ASP A 130 8.24 -13.90 -0.96
N ASP A 131 7.30 -14.54 -0.26
CA ASP A 131 6.46 -13.90 0.77
C ASP A 131 7.17 -13.79 2.12
N ALA A 132 8.03 -14.76 2.43
CA ALA A 132 8.94 -14.69 3.57
C ALA A 132 10.16 -13.82 3.21
N MET A 133 10.80 -13.23 4.22
CA MET A 133 12.00 -12.41 4.05
C MET A 133 13.08 -12.79 5.05
N LEU A 134 14.31 -12.89 4.56
CA LEU A 134 15.50 -13.09 5.37
C LEU A 134 16.61 -12.14 4.90
N ILE A 135 17.04 -11.30 5.82
CA ILE A 135 18.28 -10.53 5.73
C ILE A 135 19.22 -11.11 6.77
N GLN A 136 20.43 -11.48 6.37
CA GLN A 136 21.43 -12.03 7.26
C GLN A 136 22.77 -11.36 6.97
N GLY A 137 23.36 -10.72 7.99
CA GLY A 137 24.67 -10.10 7.84
C GLY A 137 24.70 -8.97 6.80
N GLY A 138 23.60 -8.23 6.63
CA GLY A 138 23.44 -7.22 5.58
C GLY A 138 23.11 -7.76 4.19
N GLU A 139 23.06 -9.09 3.99
CA GLU A 139 22.69 -9.68 2.71
C GLU A 139 21.22 -10.09 2.67
N LEU A 140 20.50 -9.63 1.64
CA LEU A 140 19.11 -10.03 1.38
C LEU A 140 19.09 -11.38 0.64
N ILE A 141 18.82 -12.45 1.39
CA ILE A 141 18.83 -13.82 0.87
C ILE A 141 17.56 -14.11 0.05
N TYR A 142 16.39 -13.84 0.64
CA TYR A 142 15.09 -14.01 -0.04
C TYR A 142 14.05 -13.00 0.46
N GLY A 143 12.96 -12.85 -0.30
CA GLY A 143 11.85 -11.96 0.02
C GLY A 143 11.87 -10.62 -0.71
N LEU A 144 10.76 -9.90 -0.60
CA LEU A 144 10.55 -8.59 -1.23
C LEU A 144 10.56 -7.47 -0.19
N LEU A 145 11.30 -6.39 -0.47
CA LEU A 145 11.28 -5.20 0.38
C LEU A 145 9.99 -4.41 0.19
N LYS A 146 9.01 -4.68 1.06
CA LYS A 146 7.76 -3.94 1.21
C LYS A 146 7.91 -2.81 2.23
N LYS A 147 6.90 -1.94 2.34
CA LYS A 147 6.79 -0.87 3.36
C LYS A 147 7.11 -1.34 4.79
N LYS A 148 6.80 -2.59 5.12
CA LYS A 148 7.09 -3.20 6.43
C LYS A 148 8.56 -3.14 6.83
N PHE A 149 9.48 -3.25 5.87
CA PHE A 149 10.91 -3.43 6.16
C PHE A 149 11.74 -2.16 5.96
N VAL A 150 11.44 -1.41 4.90
CA VAL A 150 12.16 -0.16 4.55
C VAL A 150 11.37 1.11 4.90
N GLY A 151 10.13 0.98 5.36
CA GLY A 151 9.30 2.10 5.81
C GLY A 151 9.47 2.43 7.29
N ALA A 152 8.64 3.37 7.76
CA ALA A 152 8.57 3.84 9.14
C ALA A 152 7.84 2.82 10.06
N GLN A 153 8.41 1.62 10.21
CA GLN A 153 7.82 0.51 10.98
C GLN A 153 8.78 0.07 12.10
N SER A 154 8.22 -0.35 13.22
CA SER A 154 9.01 -0.92 14.31
C SER A 154 9.66 -2.23 13.89
N GLY A 155 10.96 -2.37 14.13
CA GLY A 155 11.74 -3.55 13.75
C GLY A 155 12.10 -3.60 12.26
N GLY A 156 11.86 -2.52 11.51
CA GLY A 156 12.39 -2.35 10.17
C GLY A 156 13.90 -2.05 10.16
N ILE A 157 14.50 -2.05 8.97
CA ILE A 157 15.94 -1.84 8.78
C ILE A 157 16.39 -0.50 9.37
N ILE A 158 15.61 0.55 9.18
CA ILE A 158 15.89 1.90 9.69
C ILE A 158 15.93 1.91 11.22
N HIS A 159 15.02 1.17 11.87
CA HIS A 159 14.97 1.11 13.32
C HIS A 159 16.21 0.42 13.89
N ILE A 160 16.65 -0.68 13.26
CA ILE A 160 17.85 -1.42 13.65
C ILE A 160 19.09 -0.57 13.44
N CYS A 161 19.24 0.07 12.28
CA CYS A 161 20.37 0.96 11.99
C CYS A 161 20.49 2.11 13.01
N TYR A 162 19.35 2.69 13.39
CA TYR A 162 19.31 3.76 14.37
C TYR A 162 19.74 3.29 15.77
N ASN A 163 19.30 2.10 16.19
CA ASN A 163 19.56 1.61 17.54
C ASN A 163 20.96 0.99 17.70
N GLU A 164 21.52 0.35 16.67
CA GLU A 164 22.81 -0.34 16.78
C GLU A 164 24.01 0.57 16.56
N VAL A 165 23.95 1.47 15.57
CA VAL A 165 25.08 2.34 15.22
C VAL A 165 24.77 3.81 15.50
N GLY A 166 23.53 4.22 15.28
CA GLY A 166 23.07 5.56 15.63
C GLY A 166 22.41 6.31 14.47
N PRO A 167 22.11 7.60 14.71
CA PRO A 167 21.40 8.47 13.77
C PRO A 167 22.07 8.63 12.40
N SER A 168 23.40 8.70 12.38
CA SER A 168 24.19 8.87 11.16
C SER A 168 24.06 7.67 10.22
N ALA A 169 24.08 6.45 10.75
CA ALA A 169 23.93 5.23 9.96
C ALA A 169 22.54 5.12 9.33
N ALA A 170 21.49 5.45 10.09
CA ALA A 170 20.11 5.48 9.57
C ALA A 170 19.94 6.51 8.45
N MET A 171 20.55 7.70 8.59
CA MET A 171 20.57 8.73 7.55
C MET A 171 21.32 8.25 6.29
N THR A 172 22.50 7.66 6.46
CA THR A 172 23.27 7.10 5.34
C THR A 172 22.46 6.03 4.62
N PHE A 173 21.83 5.11 5.33
CA PHE A 173 20.96 4.09 4.73
C PHE A 173 19.82 4.71 3.92
N LEU A 174 19.09 5.68 4.48
CA LEU A 174 17.99 6.37 3.78
C LEU A 174 18.45 7.03 2.48
N ASN A 175 19.61 7.69 2.49
CA ASN A 175 20.18 8.34 1.31
C ASN A 175 20.65 7.32 0.26
N SER A 176 21.34 6.28 0.71
CA SER A 176 21.89 5.22 -0.14
C SER A 176 20.80 4.49 -0.91
N VAL A 177 19.72 4.10 -0.22
CA VAL A 177 18.59 3.39 -0.84
C VAL A 177 17.93 4.30 -1.88
N GLN A 178 17.69 5.58 -1.54
CA GLN A 178 17.12 6.53 -2.48
C GLN A 178 18.00 6.68 -3.73
N GLN A 179 19.31 6.87 -3.59
CA GLN A 179 20.22 7.07 -4.72
C GLN A 179 20.26 5.86 -5.67
N VAL A 180 20.49 4.66 -5.13
CA VAL A 180 20.61 3.44 -5.94
C VAL A 180 19.29 3.09 -6.62
N VAL A 181 18.19 3.15 -5.86
CA VAL A 181 16.88 2.72 -6.37
C VAL A 181 16.30 3.72 -7.34
N THR A 182 16.45 5.03 -7.10
CA THR A 182 15.94 6.05 -8.05
C THR A 182 16.75 6.04 -9.34
N TYR A 183 18.07 5.83 -9.29
CA TYR A 183 18.89 5.66 -10.50
C TYR A 183 18.45 4.42 -11.30
N TRP A 184 18.21 3.29 -10.63
CA TRP A 184 17.67 2.11 -11.31
C TRP A 184 16.29 2.38 -11.92
N LEU A 185 15.40 3.01 -11.15
CA LEU A 185 14.03 3.29 -11.57
C LEU A 185 13.96 4.28 -12.74
N LEU A 186 14.92 5.22 -12.82
CA LEU A 186 15.07 6.14 -13.95
C LEU A 186 15.24 5.40 -15.28
N HIS A 187 15.99 4.29 -15.28
CA HIS A 187 16.27 3.51 -16.50
C HIS A 187 15.20 2.44 -16.77
N ASN A 188 14.61 1.85 -15.72
CA ASN A 188 13.57 0.84 -15.88
C ASN A 188 12.19 1.46 -16.18
N GLY A 189 11.91 2.64 -15.61
CA GLY A 189 10.61 3.28 -15.65
C GLY A 189 9.54 2.62 -14.78
N HIS A 190 8.53 3.41 -14.44
CA HIS A 190 7.26 2.97 -13.88
C HIS A 190 6.18 3.97 -14.27
N SER A 191 5.02 3.47 -14.65
CA SER A 191 3.88 4.27 -15.04
C SER A 191 2.61 3.49 -14.73
N ILE A 192 1.49 4.19 -14.60
CA ILE A 192 0.17 3.61 -14.43
C ILE A 192 -0.74 4.20 -15.50
N GLY A 193 -1.53 3.35 -16.14
CA GLY A 193 -2.49 3.76 -17.16
C GLY A 193 -3.89 3.22 -16.88
N ILE A 194 -4.85 3.62 -17.71
CA ILE A 194 -6.22 3.07 -17.65
C ILE A 194 -6.23 1.55 -17.86
N GLY A 195 -5.27 1.00 -18.61
CA GLY A 195 -5.13 -0.44 -18.82
C GLY A 195 -4.86 -1.22 -17.53
N ASP A 196 -4.31 -0.59 -16.49
CA ASP A 196 -4.07 -1.24 -15.19
C ASP A 196 -5.36 -1.42 -14.37
N THR A 197 -6.46 -0.76 -14.74
CA THR A 197 -7.75 -0.83 -14.03
C THR A 197 -8.81 -1.64 -14.77
N ILE A 198 -8.49 -2.20 -15.95
CA ILE A 198 -9.43 -2.98 -16.75
C ILE A 198 -9.28 -4.47 -16.42
N PRO A 199 -10.27 -5.11 -15.76
CA PRO A 199 -10.26 -6.54 -15.50
C PRO A 199 -10.68 -7.36 -16.74
N ASP A 200 -10.35 -8.65 -16.74
CA ASP A 200 -10.76 -9.59 -17.79
C ASP A 200 -12.29 -9.76 -17.84
N LYS A 201 -12.85 -10.04 -19.02
CA LYS A 201 -14.30 -10.24 -19.21
C LYS A 201 -14.89 -11.30 -18.29
N ALA A 202 -14.19 -12.43 -18.14
CA ALA A 202 -14.63 -13.51 -17.24
C ALA A 202 -14.69 -13.03 -15.77
N THR A 203 -13.76 -12.17 -15.37
CA THR A 203 -13.73 -11.58 -14.03
C THR A 203 -14.86 -10.59 -13.85
N ILE A 204 -15.17 -9.78 -14.87
CA ILE A 204 -16.32 -8.88 -14.88
C ILE A 204 -17.64 -9.65 -14.68
N GLU A 205 -17.84 -10.73 -15.43
CA GLU A 205 -19.04 -11.56 -15.30
C GLU A 205 -19.14 -12.18 -13.91
N LYS A 206 -18.02 -12.65 -13.35
CA LYS A 206 -17.97 -13.19 -12.00
C LYS A 206 -18.30 -12.15 -10.93
N ILE A 207 -17.76 -10.93 -11.05
CA ILE A 207 -18.09 -9.80 -10.17
C ILE A 207 -19.60 -9.51 -10.25
N GLN A 208 -20.16 -9.47 -11.45
CA GLN A 208 -21.59 -9.22 -11.63
C GLN A 208 -22.45 -10.33 -10.99
N MET A 209 -22.04 -11.59 -11.12
CA MET A 209 -22.71 -12.72 -10.46
C MET A 209 -22.64 -12.61 -8.93
N ASP A 210 -21.49 -12.22 -8.38
CA ASP A 210 -21.31 -12.01 -6.94
C ASP A 210 -22.19 -10.87 -6.41
N ILE A 211 -22.25 -9.74 -7.11
CA ILE A 211 -23.12 -8.60 -6.76
C ILE A 211 -24.59 -9.01 -6.81
N ASN A 212 -25.02 -9.66 -7.89
CA ASN A 212 -26.42 -10.12 -8.06
C ASN A 212 -26.83 -11.12 -6.97
N ARG A 213 -25.91 -11.97 -6.52
CA ARG A 213 -26.17 -12.90 -5.41
C ARG A 213 -26.43 -12.15 -4.10
N GLU A 214 -25.62 -11.15 -3.77
CA GLU A 214 -25.78 -10.39 -2.53
C GLU A 214 -27.02 -9.47 -2.61
N LYS A 215 -27.33 -8.90 -3.78
CA LYS A 215 -28.59 -8.16 -4.00
C LYS A 215 -29.82 -9.03 -3.70
N LYS A 216 -29.85 -10.29 -4.18
CA LYS A 216 -30.94 -11.24 -3.87
C LYS A 216 -31.10 -11.50 -2.37
N LEU A 217 -30.00 -11.58 -1.62
CA LEU A 217 -30.08 -11.76 -0.16
C LEU A 217 -30.66 -10.53 0.53
N VAL A 218 -30.40 -9.32 0.02
CA VAL A 218 -31.04 -8.09 0.49
C VAL A 218 -32.53 -8.10 0.18
N ASP A 219 -32.93 -8.58 -1.00
CA ASP A 219 -34.34 -8.71 -1.38
C ASP A 219 -35.07 -9.70 -0.46
N GLU A 220 -34.49 -10.88 -0.19
CA GLU A 220 -35.04 -11.87 0.75
C GLU A 220 -35.24 -11.30 2.17
N ILE A 221 -34.31 -10.45 2.64
CA ILE A 221 -34.42 -9.82 3.95
C ILE A 221 -35.46 -8.71 3.96
N THR A 222 -35.60 -8.01 2.84
CA THR A 222 -36.64 -7.00 2.65
C THR A 222 -38.01 -7.66 2.69
N GLU A 223 -38.21 -8.78 2.00
CA GLU A 223 -39.45 -9.58 2.06
C GLU A 223 -39.75 -10.08 3.47
N LYS A 224 -38.74 -10.58 4.19
CA LYS A 224 -38.92 -11.01 5.60
C LYS A 224 -39.34 -9.87 6.51
N ALA A 225 -38.77 -8.68 6.31
CA ALA A 225 -39.14 -7.49 7.05
C ALA A 225 -40.56 -7.02 6.72
N THR A 226 -40.96 -7.04 5.44
CA THR A 226 -42.33 -6.68 5.02
C THR A 226 -43.38 -7.66 5.56
N ASN A 227 -43.05 -8.96 5.62
CA ASN A 227 -43.93 -9.99 6.16
C ASN A 227 -43.92 -10.08 7.70
N ASN A 228 -43.21 -9.17 8.40
CA ASN A 228 -43.04 -9.18 9.86
C ASN A 228 -42.48 -10.50 10.43
N THR A 229 -41.65 -11.20 9.64
CA THR A 229 -40.99 -12.46 10.05
C THR A 229 -39.55 -12.25 10.52
N LEU A 230 -39.04 -11.01 10.43
CA LEU A 230 -37.70 -10.65 10.88
C LEU A 230 -37.68 -10.43 12.40
N GLU A 231 -36.96 -11.27 13.12
CA GLU A 231 -36.73 -11.12 14.56
C GLU A 231 -35.64 -10.07 14.83
N ALA A 232 -35.82 -9.30 15.91
CA ALA A 232 -34.82 -8.31 16.33
C ALA A 232 -33.66 -9.00 17.07
N GLU A 233 -32.43 -8.61 16.72
CA GLU A 233 -31.24 -9.04 17.45
C GLU A 233 -31.16 -8.36 18.83
N PRO A 234 -30.51 -8.99 19.83
CA PRO A 234 -30.43 -8.46 21.18
C PRO A 234 -29.87 -7.03 21.22
N GLY A 235 -30.62 -6.10 21.82
CA GLY A 235 -30.22 -4.69 21.95
C GLY A 235 -30.47 -3.83 20.70
N MET A 236 -31.12 -4.37 19.67
CA MET A 236 -31.48 -3.64 18.45
C MET A 236 -32.99 -3.60 18.24
N SER A 237 -33.47 -2.57 17.53
CA SER A 237 -34.84 -2.56 16.99
C SER A 237 -34.89 -3.38 15.70
N VAL A 238 -36.07 -3.87 15.31
CA VAL A 238 -36.26 -4.61 14.05
C VAL A 238 -35.69 -3.85 12.85
N ARG A 239 -35.87 -2.52 12.81
CA ARG A 239 -35.32 -1.66 11.75
C ARG A 239 -33.80 -1.55 11.81
N ALA A 240 -33.21 -1.48 13.01
CA ALA A 240 -31.76 -1.47 13.16
C ALA A 240 -31.15 -2.83 12.76
N THR A 241 -31.81 -3.94 13.11
CA THR A 241 -31.41 -5.29 12.68
C THR A 241 -31.49 -5.45 11.16
N PHE A 242 -32.55 -4.94 10.53
CA PHE A 242 -32.65 -4.90 9.07
C PHE A 242 -31.47 -4.14 8.44
N GLU A 243 -31.21 -2.90 8.88
CA GLU A 243 -30.11 -2.08 8.37
C GLU A 243 -28.73 -2.72 8.63
N HIS A 244 -28.56 -3.38 9.78
CA HIS A 244 -27.33 -4.11 10.11
C HIS A 244 -27.07 -5.24 9.12
N HIS A 245 -28.06 -6.12 8.90
CA HIS A 245 -27.94 -7.22 7.96
C HIS A 245 -27.68 -6.72 6.54
N VAL A 246 -28.47 -5.76 6.04
CA VAL A 246 -28.28 -5.21 4.70
C VAL A 246 -26.88 -4.60 4.54
N GLY A 247 -26.41 -3.83 5.53
CA GLY A 247 -25.06 -3.29 5.54
C GLY A 247 -23.98 -4.39 5.50
N MET A 248 -24.18 -5.50 6.21
CA MET A 248 -23.26 -6.64 6.17
C MET A 248 -23.20 -7.31 4.79
N TYR A 249 -24.34 -7.56 4.13
CA TYR A 249 -24.37 -8.19 2.80
C TYR A 249 -23.75 -7.30 1.73
N LEU A 250 -24.02 -5.99 1.75
CA LEU A 250 -23.46 -5.05 0.78
C LEU A 250 -21.94 -4.84 0.98
N ASN A 251 -21.47 -4.81 2.23
CA ASN A 251 -20.02 -4.80 2.50
C ASN A 251 -19.36 -6.11 2.06
N ARG A 252 -20.01 -7.25 2.28
CA ARG A 252 -19.54 -8.56 1.81
C ARG A 252 -19.46 -8.62 0.27
N ALA A 253 -20.43 -8.02 -0.42
CA ALA A 253 -20.41 -7.91 -1.89
C ALA A 253 -19.16 -7.16 -2.37
N ARG A 254 -18.87 -6.00 -1.76
CA ARG A 254 -17.68 -5.21 -2.05
C ARG A 254 -16.39 -6.00 -1.83
N ASP A 255 -16.26 -6.66 -0.69
CA ASP A 255 -15.03 -7.38 -0.33
C ASP A 255 -14.81 -8.63 -1.21
N ARG A 256 -15.89 -9.34 -1.59
CA ARG A 256 -15.83 -10.47 -2.54
C ARG A 256 -15.45 -10.04 -3.96
N ALA A 257 -16.03 -8.94 -4.43
CA ALA A 257 -15.69 -8.39 -5.74
C ALA A 257 -14.24 -7.90 -5.77
N GLY A 258 -13.78 -7.24 -4.71
CA GLY A 258 -12.40 -6.77 -4.58
C GLY A 258 -11.39 -7.91 -4.55
N THR A 259 -11.65 -8.97 -3.79
CA THR A 259 -10.77 -10.15 -3.76
C THR A 259 -10.74 -10.90 -5.09
N THR A 260 -11.89 -11.05 -5.76
CA THR A 260 -11.96 -11.63 -7.11
C THR A 260 -11.16 -10.81 -8.13
N THR A 261 -11.26 -9.49 -8.07
CA THR A 261 -10.50 -8.57 -8.92
C THR A 261 -9.00 -8.68 -8.67
N GLN A 262 -8.59 -8.61 -7.40
CA GLN A 262 -7.18 -8.67 -7.01
C GLN A 262 -6.52 -9.98 -7.44
N ASN A 263 -7.23 -11.10 -7.32
CA ASN A 263 -6.72 -12.42 -7.75
C ASN A 263 -6.67 -12.57 -9.28
N SER A 264 -7.49 -11.81 -10.01
CA SER A 264 -7.48 -11.81 -11.47
C SER A 264 -6.38 -10.94 -12.07
N LEU A 265 -6.03 -9.84 -11.39
CA LEU A 265 -5.00 -8.94 -11.88
C LEU A 265 -3.62 -9.60 -11.79
N LYS A 266 -2.84 -9.45 -12.86
CA LYS A 266 -1.47 -9.97 -12.91
C LYS A 266 -0.62 -9.26 -11.87
N ASP A 267 0.31 -10.00 -11.27
CA ASP A 267 1.30 -9.46 -10.34
C ASP A 267 2.21 -8.38 -10.99
N SER A 268 2.35 -8.41 -12.32
CA SER A 268 3.07 -7.39 -13.09
C SER A 268 2.30 -6.09 -13.31
N ASN A 269 1.02 -6.02 -12.93
CA ASN A 269 0.21 -4.82 -13.07
C ASN A 269 0.77 -3.69 -12.17
N ASN A 270 0.80 -2.47 -12.70
CA ASN A 270 1.45 -1.35 -12.02
C ASN A 270 0.69 -0.93 -10.75
N ALA A 271 -0.65 -0.94 -10.80
CA ALA A 271 -1.49 -0.63 -9.64
C ALA A 271 -1.30 -1.67 -8.52
N VAL A 272 -1.21 -2.96 -8.89
CA VAL A 272 -0.94 -4.05 -7.94
C VAL A 272 0.44 -3.92 -7.33
N THR A 273 1.44 -3.54 -8.12
CA THR A 273 2.82 -3.30 -7.65
C THR A 273 2.87 -2.16 -6.62
N MET A 274 2.16 -1.06 -6.86
CA MET A 274 2.08 0.07 -5.93
C MET A 274 1.37 -0.32 -4.62
N ALA A 275 0.23 -1.01 -4.71
CA ALA A 275 -0.50 -1.46 -3.52
C ALA A 275 0.29 -2.50 -2.71
N SER A 276 0.97 -3.45 -3.38
CA SER A 276 1.73 -4.53 -2.73
C SER A 276 3.04 -4.06 -2.11
N SER A 277 3.72 -3.09 -2.75
CA SER A 277 4.89 -2.41 -2.16
C SER A 277 4.51 -1.53 -0.97
N GLY A 278 3.28 -0.99 -0.98
CA GLY A 278 2.77 -0.04 0.00
C GLY A 278 3.20 1.40 -0.29
N SER A 279 3.62 1.70 -1.53
CA SER A 279 4.03 3.06 -1.94
C SER A 279 2.85 4.04 -1.95
N LYS A 280 1.76 3.66 -2.61
CA LYS A 280 0.50 4.41 -2.65
C LYS A 280 -0.64 3.48 -3.07
N GLY A 281 -1.83 3.74 -2.55
CA GLY A 281 -3.03 2.94 -2.82
C GLY A 281 -3.08 1.64 -2.00
N SER A 282 -4.26 1.05 -1.99
CA SER A 282 -4.60 -0.20 -1.31
C SER A 282 -5.40 -1.11 -2.23
N SER A 283 -5.61 -2.36 -1.80
CA SER A 283 -6.50 -3.30 -2.50
C SER A 283 -7.92 -2.75 -2.66
N ILE A 284 -8.39 -1.93 -1.71
CA ILE A 284 -9.69 -1.26 -1.77
C ILE A 284 -9.73 -0.28 -2.94
N ASN A 285 -8.67 0.50 -3.17
CA ASN A 285 -8.64 1.46 -4.27
C ASN A 285 -8.69 0.75 -5.63
N ILE A 286 -7.96 -0.36 -5.77
CA ILE A 286 -8.00 -1.19 -6.99
C ILE A 286 -9.42 -1.75 -7.21
N SER A 287 -10.06 -2.25 -6.15
CA SER A 287 -11.44 -2.72 -6.17
C SER A 287 -12.43 -1.64 -6.60
N GLN A 288 -12.30 -0.41 -6.09
CA GLN A 288 -13.22 0.68 -6.42
C GLN A 288 -13.04 1.20 -7.86
N MET A 289 -11.80 1.22 -8.36
CA MET A 289 -11.52 1.61 -9.74
C MET A 289 -12.03 0.57 -10.74
N SER A 290 -11.93 -0.72 -10.42
CA SER A 290 -12.12 -1.79 -11.41
C SER A 290 -13.44 -2.56 -11.24
N ALA A 291 -13.92 -2.76 -10.02
CA ALA A 291 -15.03 -3.65 -9.68
C ALA A 291 -16.31 -2.90 -9.30
N LEU A 292 -16.38 -2.33 -8.09
CA LEU A 292 -17.48 -1.49 -7.62
C LEU A 292 -17.03 -0.53 -6.53
N VAL A 293 -17.69 0.63 -6.42
CA VAL A 293 -17.39 1.62 -5.37
C VAL A 293 -17.93 1.18 -4.00
N GLY A 294 -19.16 0.65 -3.96
CA GLY A 294 -19.80 0.13 -2.75
C GLY A 294 -20.81 1.08 -2.09
N GLN A 295 -21.24 0.70 -0.88
CA GLN A 295 -22.25 1.42 -0.11
C GLN A 295 -21.72 2.77 0.41
N GLN A 296 -22.45 3.85 0.12
CA GLN A 296 -22.20 5.17 0.70
C GLN A 296 -22.88 5.29 2.07
N MET A 297 -22.17 5.86 3.04
CA MET A 297 -22.65 6.03 4.40
C MET A 297 -22.55 7.49 4.84
N VAL A 298 -23.60 7.97 5.50
CA VAL A 298 -23.66 9.28 6.14
C VAL A 298 -24.02 9.05 7.61
N GLU A 299 -23.18 9.58 8.52
CA GLU A 299 -23.34 9.38 9.98
C GLU A 299 -23.46 7.90 10.40
N GLY A 300 -22.71 7.02 9.73
CA GLY A 300 -22.71 5.58 10.01
C GLY A 300 -23.97 4.82 9.56
N LYS A 301 -24.87 5.47 8.81
CA LYS A 301 -26.09 4.88 8.24
C LYS A 301 -26.06 4.98 6.73
N ARG A 302 -26.83 4.12 6.05
CA ARG A 302 -27.14 4.31 4.61
C ARG A 302 -27.87 5.63 4.40
N ILE A 303 -27.82 6.16 3.17
CA ILE A 303 -28.34 7.49 2.81
C ILE A 303 -29.74 7.70 3.41
N PRO A 304 -29.94 8.68 4.32
CA PRO A 304 -31.22 8.87 4.99
C PRO A 304 -32.28 9.40 4.01
N PHE A 305 -33.56 9.26 4.39
CA PHE A 305 -34.64 9.86 3.62
C PHE A 305 -34.68 11.37 3.88
N GLY A 306 -34.15 12.14 2.93
CA GLY A 306 -34.19 13.61 2.96
C GLY A 306 -35.54 14.19 2.50
N PHE A 307 -36.26 13.45 1.65
CA PHE A 307 -37.63 13.79 1.24
C PHE A 307 -38.65 12.94 2.00
N ASN A 308 -39.94 13.24 1.79
CA ASN A 308 -41.05 12.50 2.39
C ASN A 308 -41.00 10.98 2.07
N TYR A 309 -40.43 10.21 3.00
CA TYR A 309 -40.18 8.76 2.93
C TYR A 309 -39.37 8.29 1.70
N ARG A 310 -38.44 9.11 1.19
CA ARG A 310 -37.56 8.72 0.06
C ARG A 310 -36.25 9.50 0.06
N THR A 311 -35.24 8.98 -0.64
CA THR A 311 -33.91 9.60 -0.75
C THR A 311 -33.86 10.67 -1.84
N LEU A 312 -34.35 10.36 -3.04
CA LEU A 312 -34.44 11.27 -4.19
C LEU A 312 -35.87 11.28 -4.78
N PRO A 313 -36.27 12.33 -5.54
CA PRO A 313 -37.58 12.39 -6.18
C PRO A 313 -37.79 11.32 -7.26
N HIS A 314 -36.72 10.71 -7.75
CA HIS A 314 -36.72 9.62 -8.74
C HIS A 314 -37.12 8.26 -8.16
N PHE A 315 -37.00 8.09 -6.84
CA PHE A 315 -37.37 6.85 -6.17
C PHE A 315 -38.79 6.93 -5.61
N THR A 316 -39.41 5.75 -5.48
CA THR A 316 -40.71 5.60 -4.83
C THR A 316 -40.59 5.79 -3.31
N LYS A 317 -41.72 6.02 -2.66
CA LYS A 317 -41.76 6.12 -1.19
C LYS A 317 -41.48 4.76 -0.56
N ASP A 318 -40.84 4.79 0.61
CA ASP A 318 -40.48 3.63 1.42
C ASP A 318 -39.61 2.60 0.68
N ASP A 319 -38.78 3.07 -0.26
CA ASP A 319 -37.82 2.24 -0.97
C ASP A 319 -36.54 2.03 -0.13
N TYR A 320 -36.34 0.79 0.33
CA TYR A 320 -35.18 0.36 1.11
C TYR A 320 -34.13 -0.42 0.29
N SER A 321 -34.30 -0.47 -1.03
CA SER A 321 -33.38 -1.14 -1.95
C SER A 321 -31.96 -0.58 -1.85
N PRO A 322 -30.93 -1.36 -2.25
CA PRO A 322 -29.56 -0.88 -2.27
C PRO A 322 -29.40 0.41 -3.10
N GLU A 323 -30.01 0.46 -4.28
CA GLU A 323 -29.88 1.58 -5.23
C GLU A 323 -30.48 2.87 -4.66
N ALA A 324 -31.69 2.81 -4.11
CA ALA A 324 -32.32 3.98 -3.49
C ALA A 324 -31.56 4.49 -2.26
N ARG A 325 -30.84 3.60 -1.56
CA ARG A 325 -30.15 3.89 -0.30
C ARG A 325 -28.64 4.09 -0.48
N GLY A 326 -28.17 4.38 -1.69
CA GLY A 326 -26.79 4.82 -1.98
C GLY A 326 -25.76 3.69 -2.11
N PHE A 327 -26.18 2.50 -2.56
CA PHE A 327 -25.25 1.47 -3.00
C PHE A 327 -24.80 1.74 -4.43
N VAL A 328 -23.50 1.96 -4.61
CA VAL A 328 -22.91 2.19 -5.92
C VAL A 328 -22.38 0.87 -6.47
N GLU A 329 -23.06 0.36 -7.49
CA GLU A 329 -22.71 -0.89 -8.17
C GLU A 329 -21.59 -0.67 -9.19
N ASN A 330 -21.54 0.51 -9.81
CA ASN A 330 -20.53 0.81 -10.80
C ASN A 330 -19.15 1.06 -10.17
N SER A 331 -18.12 0.84 -10.98
CA SER A 331 -16.75 1.25 -10.69
C SER A 331 -16.44 2.60 -11.30
N TYR A 332 -15.35 3.25 -10.85
CA TYR A 332 -14.91 4.50 -11.46
C TYR A 332 -14.57 4.36 -12.96
N LEU A 333 -14.15 3.17 -13.39
CA LEU A 333 -13.91 2.88 -14.81
C LEU A 333 -15.21 2.88 -15.63
N ARG A 334 -16.30 2.31 -15.10
CA ARG A 334 -17.61 2.29 -15.79
C ARG A 334 -18.28 3.65 -15.78
N GLY A 335 -18.01 4.47 -14.77
CA GLY A 335 -18.70 5.71 -14.50
C GLY A 335 -19.95 5.49 -13.65
N LEU A 336 -20.32 6.53 -12.91
CA LEU A 336 -21.46 6.50 -11.99
C LEU A 336 -22.73 6.93 -12.71
N THR A 337 -23.86 6.32 -12.34
CA THR A 337 -25.18 6.83 -12.75
C THR A 337 -25.51 8.11 -11.97
N PRO A 338 -26.39 9.00 -12.46
CA PRO A 338 -26.70 10.25 -11.76
C PRO A 338 -27.29 10.09 -10.36
N SER A 339 -27.85 8.92 -10.03
CA SER A 339 -28.40 8.59 -8.71
C SER A 339 -27.38 8.00 -7.74
N GLU A 340 -26.26 7.46 -8.25
CA GLU A 340 -25.15 6.89 -7.48
C GLU A 340 -24.18 7.97 -7.00
#